data_AF-A4EF26-F1
#
_entry.id   AF-A4EF26-F1
#
_cell.length_a   1.000
_cell.length_b   1.000
_cell.length_c   1.000
_cell.angle_alpha   90.00
_cell.angle_beta   90.00
_cell.angle_gamma   90.00
#
_symmetry.space_group_name_H-M   'P 1'
#
loop_
_entity.id
_entity.type
_entity.pdbx_description
1 polymer ?
#
loop_
_entity_poly.entity_id
_entity_poly.type
_entity_poly.pdbx_seq_one_letter_code
_entity_poly.pdbx_strand_id
1 'polypeptide(L)'
;MVHPTKYNVAGLVPYRAIADLPAAPDAVFIGVNRHATVEAVQALSQIGAGGAVCFASGFREATHEVSDSDTLQAALLDAAGEMPI
;
A
#
# COMPACT_ATOMS: atom_id res chain seq x y z
N MET A 1 5.25 9.57 -6.82
CA MET A 1 5.89 9.14 -5.55
C MET A 1 5.21 9.82 -4.38
N VAL A 2 4.89 9.08 -3.32
CA VAL A 2 4.31 9.61 -2.08
C VAL A 2 5.29 9.36 -0.93
N HIS A 3 5.56 10.38 -0.13
CA HIS A 3 6.31 10.23 1.12
C HIS A 3 5.89 11.33 2.10
N PRO A 4 5.43 10.99 3.31
CA PRO A 4 4.86 11.97 4.24
C PRO A 4 5.87 13.04 4.67
N THR A 5 7.12 12.66 4.94
CA THR A 5 8.13 13.56 5.54
C THR A 5 9.30 13.97 4.65
N LYS A 6 9.64 13.22 3.59
CA LYS A 6 10.76 13.60 2.71
C LYS A 6 10.34 14.75 1.80
N TYR A 7 11.27 15.66 1.53
CA TYR A 7 11.06 16.80 0.62
C TYR A 7 11.68 16.56 -0.76
N ASN A 8 12.59 15.59 -0.85
CA ASN A 8 13.22 15.15 -2.09
C ASN A 8 13.44 13.64 -2.01
N VAL A 9 13.09 12.93 -3.08
CA VAL A 9 13.47 11.53 -3.27
C VAL A 9 13.93 11.35 -4.72
N ALA A 10 15.19 10.94 -4.91
CA ALA A 10 15.80 10.79 -6.23
C ALA A 10 15.64 12.02 -7.15
N GLY A 11 15.69 13.24 -6.58
CA GLY A 11 15.54 14.49 -7.34
C GLY A 11 14.08 14.94 -7.51
N LEU A 12 13.09 14.14 -7.10
CA LEU A 12 11.67 14.45 -7.22
C LEU A 12 11.09 15.00 -5.91
N VAL A 13 10.15 15.92 -6.00
CA VAL A 13 9.35 16.38 -4.87
C VAL A 13 8.18 15.40 -4.69
N PRO A 14 8.10 14.64 -3.59
CA PRO A 14 7.02 13.68 -3.38
C PRO A 14 5.73 14.37 -2.94
N TYR A 15 4.59 13.75 -3.27
CA TYR A 15 3.30 14.07 -2.67
C TYR A 15 3.26 13.62 -1.20
N ARG A 16 2.42 14.26 -0.37
CA ARG A 16 2.37 13.98 1.08
C ARG A 16 1.50 12.78 1.39
N ALA A 17 0.39 12.64 0.67
CA ALA A 17 -0.54 11.53 0.78
C ALA A 17 -0.92 10.98 -0.61
N ILE A 18 -1.49 9.78 -0.63
CA ILE A 18 -2.06 9.17 -1.84
C ILE A 18 -3.21 10.03 -2.39
N ALA A 19 -3.99 10.65 -1.52
CA ALA A 19 -5.09 11.55 -1.89
C ALA A 19 -4.62 12.84 -2.61
N ASP A 20 -3.33 13.20 -2.49
CA ASP A 20 -2.78 14.37 -3.19
C ASP A 20 -2.36 14.03 -4.63
N LEU A 21 -2.46 12.76 -5.05
CA LEU A 21 -2.13 12.38 -6.42
C LEU A 21 -3.12 13.02 -7.40
N PRO A 22 -2.64 13.61 -8.50
CA PRO A 22 -3.49 14.31 -9.46
C PRO A 22 -4.40 13.37 -10.27
N ALA A 23 -4.06 12.08 -10.30
CA ALA A 23 -4.82 11.02 -10.95
C ALA A 23 -4.43 9.67 -10.35
N ALA A 24 -5.29 8.67 -10.55
CA ALA A 24 -5.02 7.30 -10.16
C ALA A 24 -3.84 6.72 -10.98
N PRO A 25 -2.85 6.09 -10.33
CA PRO A 25 -1.79 5.37 -11.02
C PRO A 25 -2.30 4.06 -11.63
N ASP A 26 -1.74 3.65 -12.77
CA ASP A 26 -2.00 2.35 -13.40
C ASP A 26 -1.35 1.19 -12.63
N ALA A 27 -0.18 1.42 -12.02
CA ALA A 27 0.49 0.45 -11.17
C ALA A 27 1.27 1.13 -10.03
N VAL A 28 1.31 0.50 -8.85
CA VAL A 28 1.97 1.04 -7.66
C VAL A 28 2.88 0.02 -7.00
N PHE A 29 4.06 0.45 -6.57
CA PHE A 29 4.92 -0.31 -5.67
C PHE A 29 4.80 0.23 -4.24
N ILE A 30 4.42 -0.62 -3.28
CA ILE A 30 4.22 -0.24 -1.88
C ILE A 30 5.39 -0.75 -1.04
N GLY A 31 6.30 0.17 -0.71
CA GLY A 31 7.52 -0.08 0.06
C GLY A 31 7.44 0.34 1.54
N VAL A 32 6.33 0.07 2.22
CA VAL A 32 6.12 0.41 3.65
C VAL A 32 5.88 -0.85 4.49
N ASN A 33 5.70 -0.71 5.81
CA ASN A 33 5.40 -1.85 6.67
C ASN A 33 3.99 -2.40 6.42
N ARG A 34 3.74 -3.65 6.85
CA ARG A 34 2.49 -4.38 6.60
C ARG A 34 1.21 -3.66 7.06
N HIS A 35 1.26 -2.86 8.13
CA HIS A 35 0.09 -2.12 8.61
C HIS A 35 -0.21 -0.93 7.70
N ALA A 36 0.81 -0.13 7.39
CA ALA A 36 0.69 0.98 6.46
C ALA A 36 0.38 0.52 5.03
N THR A 37 0.74 -0.72 4.67
CA THR A 37 0.36 -1.31 3.39
C THR A 37 -1.15 -1.47 3.26
N VAL A 38 -1.87 -1.90 4.31
CA VAL A 38 -3.34 -2.03 4.25
C VAL A 38 -3.99 -0.67 4.01
N GLU A 39 -3.57 0.36 4.76
CA GLU A 39 -4.06 1.74 4.59
C GLU A 39 -3.75 2.27 3.19
N ALA A 40 -2.55 2.02 2.67
CA ALA A 40 -2.15 2.44 1.33
C ALA A 40 -2.98 1.73 0.23
N VAL A 41 -3.19 0.42 0.35
CA VAL A 41 -4.01 -0.36 -0.58
C VAL A 41 -5.44 0.16 -0.59
N GLN A 42 -6.03 0.42 0.58
CA GLN A 42 -7.39 0.97 0.68
C GLN A 42 -7.49 2.33 -0.04
N ALA A 43 -6.56 3.24 0.20
CA ALA A 43 -6.56 4.56 -0.43
C ALA A 43 -6.36 4.47 -1.96
N LEU A 44 -5.53 3.54 -2.43
CA LEU A 44 -5.29 3.32 -3.86
C LEU A 44 -6.50 2.72 -4.57
N SER A 45 -7.16 1.74 -3.94
CA SER A 45 -8.40 1.14 -4.47
C SER A 45 -9.50 2.20 -4.57
N GLN A 46 -9.66 3.07 -3.56
CA GLN A 46 -10.66 4.14 -3.56
C GLN A 46 -10.49 5.16 -4.69
N ILE A 47 -9.24 5.46 -5.08
CA ILE A 47 -9.00 6.37 -6.21
C ILE A 47 -9.01 5.66 -7.57
N GLY A 48 -9.17 4.34 -7.60
CA GLY A 48 -9.24 3.54 -8.83
C GLY A 48 -7.88 3.24 -9.45
N ALA A 49 -6.86 2.96 -8.63
CA ALA A 49 -5.56 2.53 -9.14
C ALA A 49 -5.66 1.17 -9.86
N GLY A 50 -4.83 0.96 -10.90
CA GLY A 50 -4.92 -0.24 -11.73
C GLY A 50 -4.32 -1.51 -11.10
N GLY A 51 -3.50 -1.37 -10.06
CA GLY A 51 -2.95 -2.48 -9.29
C GLY A 51 -1.78 -2.05 -8.39
N ALA A 52 -1.41 -2.92 -7.44
CA ALA A 52 -0.27 -2.68 -6.56
C ALA A 52 0.63 -3.93 -6.40
N VAL A 53 1.88 -3.71 -6.02
CA VAL A 53 2.81 -4.76 -5.59
C VAL A 53 3.28 -4.39 -4.18
N CYS A 54 2.99 -5.27 -3.22
CA CYS A 54 3.30 -5.05 -1.81
C CYS A 54 4.67 -5.65 -1.45
N PHE A 55 5.63 -4.82 -1.04
CA PHE A 55 6.94 -5.30 -0.57
C PHE A 55 6.91 -5.81 0.88
N ALA A 56 5.93 -5.37 1.68
CA ALA A 56 5.82 -5.76 3.07
C ALA A 56 5.78 -7.28 3.22
N SER A 57 6.64 -7.82 4.09
CA SER A 57 6.59 -9.22 4.51
C SER A 57 5.74 -9.37 5.77
N GLY A 58 5.36 -10.61 6.09
CA GLY A 58 4.64 -10.92 7.33
C GLY A 58 3.12 -10.84 7.25
N PHE A 59 2.57 -11.11 6.06
CA PHE A 59 1.18 -11.55 5.90
C PHE A 59 1.11 -13.07 6.07
N ARG A 60 0.64 -13.84 5.07
CA ARG A 60 0.52 -15.31 5.18
C ARG A 60 1.82 -16.06 5.47
N GLU A 61 2.97 -15.54 5.04
CA GLU A 61 4.27 -16.20 5.24
C GLU A 61 4.75 -16.16 6.71
N ALA A 62 4.13 -15.35 7.58
CA ALA A 62 4.45 -15.28 9.02
C ALA A 62 3.46 -16.05 9.92
N THR A 63 2.63 -16.92 9.32
CA THR A 63 1.59 -17.71 10.04
C THR A 63 2.13 -18.58 11.18
N HIS A 64 3.44 -18.85 11.23
CA HIS A 64 4.06 -19.61 12.32
C HIS A 64 4.63 -18.77 13.47
N GLU A 65 4.76 -17.45 13.34
CA GLU A 65 5.40 -16.60 14.36
C GLU A 65 4.51 -15.49 14.94
N VAL A 66 3.37 -15.14 14.31
CA VAL A 66 2.53 -14.02 14.78
C VAL A 66 1.03 -14.32 14.64
N SER A 67 0.31 -14.36 15.77
CA SER A 67 -1.13 -14.66 15.86
C SER A 67 -2.07 -13.71 15.08
N ASP A 68 -1.58 -12.54 14.65
CA ASP A 68 -2.36 -11.53 13.90
C ASP A 68 -2.24 -11.63 12.37
N SER A 69 -1.46 -12.58 11.85
CA SER A 69 -1.11 -12.65 10.42
C SER A 69 -2.30 -12.93 9.50
N ASP A 70 -3.24 -13.78 9.93
CA ASP A 70 -4.44 -14.11 9.16
C ASP A 70 -5.44 -12.94 9.11
N THR A 71 -5.59 -12.22 10.22
CA THR A 71 -6.45 -11.02 10.30
C THR A 71 -5.93 -9.93 9.37
N LEU A 72 -4.60 -9.74 9.32
CA LEU A 72 -4.01 -8.71 8.47
C LEU A 72 -4.08 -9.06 6.98
N GLN A 73 -3.95 -10.34 6.63
CA GLN A 73 -4.17 -10.79 5.25
C GLN A 73 -5.62 -10.53 4.81
N ALA A 74 -6.60 -10.83 5.66
CA ALA A 74 -8.01 -10.57 5.36
C ALA A 74 -8.26 -9.06 5.17
N ALA A 75 -7.72 -8.23 6.05
CA ALA A 75 -7.81 -6.77 5.94
C ALA A 75 -7.17 -6.24 4.66
N LEU A 76 -6.04 -6.81 4.23
CA LEU A 76 -5.38 -6.43 2.98
C LEU A 76 -6.26 -6.75 1.76
N LEU A 77 -6.86 -7.94 1.71
CA LEU A 77 -7.74 -8.35 0.62
C LEU A 77 -9.04 -7.52 0.58
N ASP A 78 -9.63 -7.24 1.75
CA ASP A 78 -10.79 -6.36 1.87
C ASP A 78 -10.47 -4.93 1.39
N ALA A 79 -9.32 -4.40 1.79
CA ALA A 79 -8.84 -3.08 1.35
C ALA A 79 -8.61 -3.01 -0.17
N ALA A 80 -8.15 -4.10 -0.79
CA ALA A 80 -7.90 -4.16 -2.22
C ALA A 80 -9.21 -4.15 -3.03
N GLY A 81 -10.22 -4.90 -2.57
CA GLY A 81 -11.44 -5.12 -3.34
C GLY A 81 -11.12 -5.74 -4.70
N GLU A 82 -11.54 -5.08 -5.78
CA GLU A 82 -11.27 -5.54 -7.16
C GLU A 82 -9.88 -5.13 -7.68
N MET A 83 -9.12 -4.32 -6.92
CA MET A 83 -7.78 -3.88 -7.33
C MET A 83 -6.78 -5.06 -7.19
N PRO A 84 -6.05 -5.43 -8.25
CA PRO A 84 -5.02 -6.46 -8.17
C PRO A 84 -3.88 -6.06 -7.21
N ILE A 85 -3.44 -6.99 -6.35
CA ILE A 85 -2.33 -6.79 -5.38
C ILE A 85 -1.38 -7.98 -5.29
#